data_AF-A0A9W7KQK4-F1
#
_entry.id   AF-A0A9W7KQK4-F1
#
_cell.length_a   1.000
_cell.length_b   1.000
_cell.length_c   1.000
_cell.angle_alpha   90.00
_cell.angle_beta   90.00
_cell.angle_gamma   90.00
#
_symmetry.space_group_name_H-M   'P 1'
#
loop_
_entity.id
_entity.type
_entity.pdbx_description
1 polymer ?
#
loop_
_entity_poly.entity_id
_entity_poly.type
_entity_poly.pdbx_seq_one_letter_code
_entity_poly.pdbx_strand_id
1 'polypeptide(L)'
;MRSGRGSVWSVMALHSAGFLTVICAPEPHLDTPPESVRTGAARYPALPMDRVSCKVRRVIMIVQGADGAGRGRLVVVRLDTETGMADWRVGPAAQVLADAKSADLTLVDVPVGLPPTGHRAADLQARRLLGKAWPRVFTGVRRPLLDRVGDLAAAQAWAKRDGCGISLQLFHILPLVRAMDEAIAPALQARVREGHPELTFHRLSGGRFLPRKNRAPGREQRLHILEANGLPQARRWIDERWGTGVAADDVLDASVLALAARDTLAGMARVVPATLERDQRGLRMEMCY
;
A
#
# COMPACT_ATOMS: atom_id res chain seq x y z
N MET A 1 37.61 53.43 18.39
CA MET A 1 38.58 52.33 18.32
C MET A 1 37.84 51.14 17.70
N ARG A 2 38.08 50.79 16.42
CA ARG A 2 38.95 49.66 15.99
C ARG A 2 38.73 48.45 16.90
N SER A 3 38.25 47.28 16.48
CA SER A 3 38.43 46.47 15.27
C SER A 3 37.55 45.22 15.47
N GLY A 4 36.98 44.49 14.53
CA GLY A 4 37.19 44.38 13.09
C GLY A 4 37.03 42.90 12.71
N ARG A 5 36.43 42.65 11.53
CA ARG A 5 36.49 41.42 10.70
C ARG A 5 35.80 40.17 11.28
N GLY A 6 35.12 39.31 10.53
CA GLY A 6 34.87 39.17 9.10
C GLY A 6 33.73 38.14 8.93
N SER A 7 32.92 38.20 7.87
CA SER A 7 33.04 37.35 6.65
C SER A 7 32.85 35.85 6.94
N VAL A 8 32.15 34.99 6.20
CA VAL A 8 31.50 34.98 4.88
C VAL A 8 30.96 33.52 4.76
N TRP A 9 29.70 33.34 4.31
CA TRP A 9 29.11 32.22 3.55
C TRP A 9 28.99 30.77 4.10
N SER A 10 27.73 30.29 4.03
CA SER A 10 27.20 28.97 3.57
C SER A 10 27.71 27.65 4.15
N VAL A 11 26.78 26.71 4.45
CA VAL A 11 26.73 25.33 3.89
C VAL A 11 25.73 24.44 4.66
N MET A 12 24.88 23.76 3.87
CA MET A 12 24.14 22.51 4.12
C MET A 12 23.07 22.43 5.21
N ALA A 13 21.81 22.56 4.77
CA ALA A 13 20.71 21.80 5.36
C ALA A 13 20.85 20.32 4.96
N LEU A 14 21.39 19.49 5.86
CA LEU A 14 21.15 18.05 5.80
C LEU A 14 19.73 17.78 6.28
N HIS A 15 18.97 17.09 5.43
CA HIS A 15 17.72 16.45 5.82
C HIS A 15 18.01 15.36 6.84
N SER A 16 17.35 15.44 8.00
CA SER A 16 16.83 14.25 8.67
C SER A 16 15.41 14.57 9.14
N ALA A 17 14.44 14.14 8.34
CA ALA A 17 13.05 14.13 8.73
C ALA A 17 12.88 13.10 9.85
N GLY A 18 12.61 13.59 11.06
CA GLY A 18 12.20 12.78 12.21
C GLY A 18 11.18 13.59 12.99
N PHE A 19 9.96 13.75 12.44
CA PHE A 19 8.85 14.32 13.20
C PHE A 19 8.38 13.30 14.22
N LEU A 20 8.58 13.62 15.50
CA LEU A 20 8.13 12.86 16.65
C LEU A 20 6.73 13.36 17.03
N THR A 21 5.69 12.57 16.76
CA THR A 21 4.38 12.81 17.40
C THR A 21 4.43 12.17 18.78
N VAL A 22 4.61 12.98 19.82
CA VAL A 22 4.51 12.53 21.21
C VAL A 22 3.05 12.63 21.62
N ILE A 23 2.39 11.48 21.82
CA ILE A 23 1.08 11.43 22.48
C ILE A 23 1.35 11.20 23.98
N CYS A 24 1.35 12.27 24.77
CA CYS A 24 1.26 12.15 26.22
C CYS A 24 -0.21 12.04 26.61
N ALA A 25 -0.65 10.84 27.01
CA ALA A 25 -1.91 10.69 27.73
C ALA A 25 -1.64 10.87 29.24
N PRO A 26 -2.36 11.76 29.94
CA PRO A 26 -2.34 11.77 31.40
C PRO A 26 -3.24 10.64 31.94
N GLU A 27 -2.74 9.84 32.89
CA GLU A 27 -3.61 8.94 33.66
C GLU A 27 -4.48 9.73 34.66
N PRO A 28 -5.70 9.26 34.96
CA PRO A 28 -6.61 9.97 35.83
C PRO A 28 -6.37 9.56 37.30
N HIS A 29 -6.14 10.55 38.17
CA HIS A 29 -6.39 10.38 39.60
C HIS A 29 -7.57 11.24 40.02
N LEU A 30 -8.46 10.60 40.79
CA LEU A 30 -9.78 11.04 41.23
C LEU A 30 -9.73 12.14 42.32
N ASP A 31 -10.88 12.85 42.36
CA ASP A 31 -11.48 13.64 43.45
C ASP A 31 -11.27 15.18 43.50
N THR A 32 -12.40 15.87 43.73
CA THR A 32 -12.65 17.33 43.72
C THR A 32 -13.29 17.76 45.07
N PRO A 33 -13.61 19.05 45.34
CA PRO A 33 -12.79 20.27 45.56
C PRO A 33 -13.25 20.96 46.90
N PRO A 34 -13.32 22.31 47.12
CA PRO A 34 -12.53 23.47 46.65
C PRO A 34 -12.01 24.36 47.82
N GLU A 35 -11.06 25.29 47.58
CA GLU A 35 -11.14 26.65 48.18
C GLU A 35 -10.11 27.66 47.65
N SER A 36 -10.62 28.83 47.27
CA SER A 36 -9.99 30.14 47.15
C SER A 36 -8.74 30.33 46.27
N VAL A 37 -8.96 31.11 45.21
CA VAL A 37 -7.95 31.70 44.34
C VAL A 37 -7.04 32.64 45.16
N ARG A 38 -5.73 32.37 45.17
CA ARG A 38 -4.69 33.38 45.42
C ARG A 38 -3.69 33.36 44.27
N THR A 39 -3.60 34.47 43.55
CA THR A 39 -2.58 34.75 42.55
C THR A 39 -1.24 34.98 43.25
N GLY A 40 -0.48 33.90 43.45
CA GLY A 40 0.91 33.93 43.87
C GLY A 40 1.79 33.32 42.80
N ALA A 41 2.79 34.06 42.32
CA ALA A 41 3.80 33.54 41.39
C ALA A 41 4.67 32.48 42.08
N ALA A 42 4.23 31.23 42.07
CA ALA A 42 5.03 30.11 42.54
C ALA A 42 6.12 29.81 41.51
N ARG A 43 7.38 30.10 41.89
CA ARG A 43 8.55 29.60 41.17
C ARG A 43 8.66 28.10 41.44
N TYR A 44 8.31 27.27 40.46
CA TYR A 44 8.63 25.84 40.50
C TYR A 44 10.14 25.66 40.35
N PRO A 45 10.80 24.84 41.20
CA PRO A 45 12.18 24.47 40.97
C PRO A 45 12.28 23.72 39.64
N ALA A 46 13.29 24.05 38.84
CA ALA A 46 13.58 23.34 37.61
C ALA A 46 13.88 21.87 37.95
N LEU A 47 12.97 20.97 37.58
CA LEU A 47 13.24 19.54 37.64
C LEU A 47 14.39 19.21 36.68
N PRO A 48 15.35 18.36 37.09
CA PRO A 48 16.44 17.96 36.20
C PRO A 48 15.84 17.29 34.96
N MET A 49 16.19 17.83 33.78
CA MET A 49 15.95 17.17 32.51
C MET A 49 16.89 15.97 32.40
N ASP A 50 16.55 14.90 33.09
CA ASP A 50 17.16 13.60 32.83
C ASP A 50 16.78 13.23 31.40
N ARG A 51 17.80 13.14 30.55
CA ARG A 51 17.65 12.69 29.16
C ARG A 51 17.14 11.25 29.20
N VAL A 52 15.83 11.08 29.09
CA VAL A 52 15.22 9.78 28.80
C VAL A 52 15.67 9.41 27.39
N SER A 53 16.72 8.60 27.28
CA SER A 53 17.09 8.00 26.00
C SER A 53 16.06 6.91 25.69
N CYS A 54 14.99 7.29 25.00
CA CYS A 54 14.09 6.34 24.36
C CYS A 54 14.87 5.68 23.21
N LYS A 55 15.37 4.47 23.43
CA LYS A 55 15.82 3.62 22.33
C LYS A 55 14.57 3.21 21.54
N VAL A 56 14.24 3.97 20.49
CA VAL A 56 13.27 3.52 19.48
C VAL A 56 13.88 2.29 18.83
N ARG A 57 13.50 1.11 19.30
CA ARG A 57 13.77 -0.13 18.56
C ARG A 57 12.94 -0.01 17.28
N ARG A 58 13.60 0.25 16.14
CA ARG A 58 12.97 0.01 14.84
C ARG A 58 12.61 -1.47 14.82
N VAL A 59 11.32 -1.76 14.81
CA VAL A 59 10.85 -3.12 14.62
C VAL A 59 11.20 -3.49 13.18
N ILE A 60 11.99 -4.55 12.99
CA ILE A 60 12.22 -5.14 11.67
C ILE A 60 10.85 -5.48 11.10
N MET A 61 10.51 -4.87 9.96
CA MET A 61 9.29 -5.24 9.24
C MET A 61 9.66 -5.76 7.86
N ILE A 62 9.17 -6.96 7.56
CA ILE A 62 9.24 -7.56 6.25
C ILE A 62 7.92 -7.27 5.55
N VAL A 63 7.98 -6.55 4.44
CA VAL A 63 6.80 -6.25 3.63
C VAL A 63 6.92 -6.87 2.25
N GLN A 64 5.78 -7.09 1.62
CA GLN A 64 5.69 -7.66 0.28
C GLN A 64 4.71 -6.89 -0.59
N GLY A 65 5.03 -6.79 -1.87
CA GLY A 65 4.09 -6.42 -2.92
C GLY A 65 3.97 -7.54 -3.93
N ALA A 66 2.76 -7.81 -4.41
CA ALA A 66 2.50 -8.89 -5.35
C ALA A 66 1.53 -8.51 -6.46
N ASP A 67 1.78 -9.01 -7.67
CA ASP A 67 0.94 -8.79 -8.85
C ASP A 67 0.81 -10.07 -9.70
N GLY A 68 -0.28 -10.16 -10.47
CA GLY A 68 -0.61 -11.28 -11.33
C GLY A 68 0.38 -11.50 -12.48
N ALA A 69 1.06 -12.64 -12.50
CA ALA A 69 2.06 -13.00 -13.52
C ALA A 69 1.53 -13.96 -14.60
N GLY A 70 0.20 -13.98 -14.79
CA GLY A 70 -0.52 -14.94 -15.64
C GLY A 70 -0.44 -16.39 -15.15
N ARG A 71 -1.33 -17.25 -15.69
CA ARG A 71 -1.39 -18.70 -15.38
C ARG A 71 -1.46 -19.03 -13.88
N GLY A 72 -2.19 -18.22 -13.10
CA GLY A 72 -2.37 -18.44 -11.66
C GLY A 72 -1.10 -18.22 -10.82
N ARG A 73 -0.13 -17.46 -11.35
CA ARG A 73 1.12 -17.10 -10.65
C ARG A 73 1.08 -15.66 -10.18
N LEU A 74 1.89 -15.36 -9.16
CA LEU A 74 2.16 -14.01 -8.67
C LEU A 74 3.66 -13.72 -8.78
N VAL A 75 4.01 -12.51 -9.23
CA VAL A 75 5.30 -11.89 -8.94
C VAL A 75 5.22 -11.36 -7.53
N VAL A 76 6.29 -11.52 -6.75
CA VAL A 76 6.39 -11.01 -5.39
C VAL A 76 7.71 -10.28 -5.24
N VAL A 77 7.65 -9.05 -4.73
CA VAL A 77 8.81 -8.30 -4.26
C VAL A 77 8.77 -8.28 -2.74
N ARG A 78 9.85 -8.73 -2.11
CA ARG A 78 10.04 -8.68 -0.65
C ARG A 78 10.99 -7.54 -0.32
N LEU A 79 10.65 -6.74 0.68
CA LEU A 79 11.46 -5.62 1.17
C LEU A 79 11.62 -5.74 2.68
N ASP A 80 12.87 -5.77 3.12
CA ASP A 80 13.25 -5.55 4.51
C ASP A 80 13.36 -4.03 4.75
N THR A 81 12.47 -3.52 5.59
CA THR A 81 12.36 -2.07 5.84
C THR A 81 13.47 -1.51 6.72
N GLU A 82 14.24 -2.35 7.41
CA GLU A 82 15.39 -1.92 8.20
C GLU A 82 16.66 -1.85 7.35
N THR A 83 16.95 -2.94 6.62
CA THR A 83 18.19 -3.07 5.86
C THR A 83 18.10 -2.46 4.45
N GLY A 84 16.87 -2.27 3.94
CA GLY A 84 16.65 -1.92 2.54
C GLY A 84 16.96 -3.07 1.57
N MET A 85 17.27 -4.27 2.09
CA MET A 85 17.45 -5.44 1.27
C MET A 85 16.12 -5.83 0.64
N ALA A 86 16.16 -6.09 -0.66
CA ALA A 86 14.99 -6.49 -1.41
C ALA A 86 15.35 -7.57 -2.43
N ASP A 87 14.41 -8.48 -2.60
CA ASP A 87 14.46 -9.58 -3.55
C ASP A 87 13.11 -9.71 -4.27
N TRP A 88 13.11 -10.46 -5.37
CA TRP A 88 11.90 -10.75 -6.11
C TRP A 88 11.86 -12.23 -6.50
N ARG A 89 10.64 -12.75 -6.63
CA ARG A 89 10.38 -14.12 -7.07
C ARG A 89 9.07 -14.20 -7.83
N VAL A 90 8.87 -15.30 -8.55
CA VAL A 90 7.58 -15.67 -9.13
C VAL A 90 7.19 -17.07 -8.68
N GLY A 91 5.92 -17.28 -8.34
CA GLY A 91 5.43 -18.57 -7.89
C GLY A 91 3.91 -18.72 -8.03
N PRO A 92 3.36 -19.92 -7.79
CA PRO A 92 1.93 -20.13 -7.77
C PRO A 92 1.25 -19.25 -6.72
N ALA A 93 0.09 -18.68 -7.05
CA ALA A 93 -0.63 -17.77 -6.14
C ALA A 93 -0.93 -18.43 -4.78
N ALA A 94 -1.36 -19.69 -4.77
CA ALA A 94 -1.64 -20.44 -3.55
C ALA A 94 -0.43 -20.52 -2.61
N GLN A 95 0.78 -20.73 -3.15
CA GLN A 95 2.00 -20.78 -2.36
C GLN A 95 2.36 -19.39 -1.82
N VAL A 96 2.28 -18.35 -2.67
CA VAL A 96 2.54 -16.97 -2.24
C VAL A 96 1.61 -16.55 -1.09
N LEU A 97 0.33 -16.92 -1.16
CA LEU A 97 -0.64 -16.62 -0.11
C LEU A 97 -0.42 -17.43 1.16
N ALA A 98 0.00 -18.68 1.05
CA ALA A 98 0.41 -19.48 2.20
C ALA A 98 1.64 -18.88 2.89
N ASP A 99 2.61 -18.40 2.10
CA ASP A 99 3.84 -17.77 2.58
C ASP A 99 3.62 -16.37 3.16
N ALA A 100 2.51 -15.70 2.86
CA ALA A 100 2.27 -14.31 3.24
C ALA A 100 2.28 -14.08 4.76
N LYS A 101 2.08 -15.13 5.56
CA LYS A 101 2.23 -15.10 7.03
C LYS A 101 3.66 -14.82 7.50
N SER A 102 4.66 -15.03 6.63
CA SER A 102 6.08 -14.71 6.89
C SER A 102 6.42 -13.23 6.73
N ALA A 103 5.47 -12.42 6.25
CA ALA A 103 5.57 -10.97 6.17
C ALA A 103 4.66 -10.30 7.20
N ASP A 104 5.03 -9.08 7.58
CA ASP A 104 4.22 -8.20 8.42
C ASP A 104 3.03 -7.64 7.62
N LEU A 105 3.24 -7.35 6.34
CA LEU A 105 2.18 -6.97 5.42
C LEU A 105 2.54 -7.31 3.97
N THR A 106 1.58 -7.91 3.26
CA THR A 106 1.59 -8.15 1.82
C THR A 106 0.47 -7.36 1.18
N LEU A 107 0.79 -6.50 0.22
CA LEU A 107 -0.20 -5.88 -0.67
C LEU A 107 -0.24 -6.63 -2.00
N VAL A 108 -1.45 -6.95 -2.47
CA VAL A 108 -1.66 -7.71 -3.72
C VAL A 108 -2.61 -6.95 -4.64
N ASP A 109 -2.30 -6.83 -5.93
CA ASP A 109 -3.22 -6.24 -6.94
C ASP A 109 -4.29 -7.25 -7.39
N VAL A 110 -5.07 -7.73 -6.43
CA VAL A 110 -6.23 -8.58 -6.68
C VAL A 110 -7.37 -8.12 -5.76
N PRO A 111 -8.58 -7.93 -6.28
CA PRO A 111 -9.74 -7.59 -5.46
C PRO A 111 -9.93 -8.52 -4.26
N VAL A 112 -9.96 -7.94 -3.05
CA VAL A 112 -10.27 -8.62 -1.79
C VAL A 112 -11.56 -8.04 -1.21
N GLY A 113 -12.45 -8.94 -0.75
CA GLY A 113 -13.79 -8.58 -0.33
C GLY A 113 -14.67 -8.28 -1.55
N LEU A 114 -15.72 -9.07 -1.74
CA LEU A 114 -16.50 -9.08 -2.98
C LEU A 114 -17.99 -8.86 -2.69
N PRO A 115 -18.62 -7.83 -3.29
CA PRO A 115 -20.03 -7.58 -3.09
C PRO A 115 -20.88 -8.64 -3.82
N PRO A 116 -22.11 -8.90 -3.35
CA PRO A 116 -23.02 -9.82 -4.03
C PRO A 116 -23.56 -9.26 -5.35
N THR A 117 -23.66 -7.94 -5.47
CA THR A 117 -24.22 -7.20 -6.62
C THR A 117 -23.48 -5.87 -6.80
N GLY A 118 -23.52 -5.30 -8.00
CA GLY A 118 -23.06 -3.93 -8.26
C GLY A 118 -21.54 -3.74 -8.18
N HIS A 119 -21.12 -2.61 -7.59
CA HIS A 119 -19.72 -2.18 -7.52
C HIS A 119 -19.29 -1.88 -6.09
N ARG A 120 -18.00 -2.08 -5.79
CA ARG A 120 -17.40 -1.67 -4.52
C ARG A 120 -17.22 -0.16 -4.50
N ALA A 121 -17.43 0.48 -3.34
CA ALA A 121 -17.08 1.90 -3.21
C ALA A 121 -15.58 2.14 -3.43
N ALA A 122 -14.73 1.16 -3.07
CA ALA A 122 -13.29 1.14 -3.35
C ALA A 122 -13.00 1.41 -4.84
N ASP A 123 -13.58 0.61 -5.74
CA ASP A 123 -13.33 0.71 -7.18
C ASP A 123 -13.77 2.07 -7.74
N LEU A 124 -14.95 2.54 -7.32
CA LEU A 124 -15.52 3.80 -7.80
C LEU A 124 -14.71 5.00 -7.32
N GLN A 125 -14.25 4.99 -6.07
CA GLN A 125 -13.40 6.06 -5.53
C GLN A 125 -11.99 6.03 -6.15
N ALA A 126 -11.42 4.85 -6.36
CA ALA A 126 -10.15 4.68 -7.07
C ALA A 126 -10.22 5.28 -8.49
N ARG A 127 -11.31 5.04 -9.22
CA ARG A 127 -11.53 5.66 -10.55
C ARG A 127 -11.57 7.18 -10.48
N ARG A 128 -12.28 7.74 -9.50
CA ARG A 128 -12.35 9.20 -9.30
C ARG A 128 -10.97 9.80 -9.04
N LEU A 129 -10.17 9.16 -8.18
CA LEU A 129 -8.81 9.59 -7.86
C LEU A 129 -7.88 9.56 -9.07
N LEU A 130 -8.00 8.55 -9.94
CA LEU A 130 -7.19 8.43 -11.15
C LEU A 130 -7.69 9.29 -12.31
N GLY A 131 -8.82 9.99 -12.22
CA GLY A 131 -9.30 10.91 -13.26
C GLY A 131 -9.24 10.32 -14.67
N LYS A 132 -8.44 10.89 -15.57
CA LYS A 132 -8.29 10.40 -16.96
C LYS A 132 -7.70 8.99 -17.08
N ALA A 133 -7.02 8.51 -16.04
CA ALA A 133 -6.48 7.17 -15.93
C ALA A 133 -7.45 6.17 -15.28
N TRP A 134 -8.73 6.54 -15.06
CA TRP A 134 -9.76 5.65 -14.51
C TRP A 134 -9.88 4.28 -15.20
N PRO A 135 -9.62 4.08 -16.52
CA PRO A 135 -9.73 2.76 -17.14
C PRO A 135 -8.74 1.73 -16.58
N ARG A 136 -7.74 2.18 -15.80
CA ARG A 136 -6.76 1.33 -15.12
C ARG A 136 -7.32 0.66 -13.87
N VAL A 137 -8.48 1.08 -13.37
CA VAL A 137 -9.18 0.44 -12.24
C VAL A 137 -10.26 -0.49 -12.78
N PHE A 138 -10.10 -1.78 -12.53
CA PHE A 138 -11.14 -2.77 -12.82
C PHE A 138 -12.29 -2.61 -11.83
N THR A 139 -13.52 -2.58 -12.35
CA THR A 139 -14.74 -2.52 -11.55
C THR A 139 -15.61 -3.73 -11.84
N GLY A 140 -16.47 -4.09 -10.89
CA GLY A 140 -17.57 -5.02 -11.16
C GLY A 140 -17.19 -6.48 -10.99
N VAL A 141 -16.14 -6.75 -10.20
CA VAL A 141 -15.97 -8.07 -9.60
C VAL A 141 -17.05 -8.23 -8.53
N ARG A 142 -17.92 -9.23 -8.71
CA ARG A 142 -18.95 -9.63 -7.74
C ARG A 142 -18.72 -11.08 -7.37
N ARG A 143 -19.04 -11.44 -6.12
CA ARG A 143 -18.83 -12.79 -5.58
C ARG A 143 -19.47 -13.90 -6.43
N PRO A 144 -20.70 -13.77 -6.97
CA PRO A 144 -21.31 -14.83 -7.79
C PRO A 144 -20.58 -15.10 -9.12
N LEU A 145 -19.67 -14.23 -9.57
CA LEU A 145 -18.86 -14.51 -10.76
C LEU A 145 -17.84 -15.64 -10.53
N LEU A 146 -17.48 -15.93 -9.28
CA LEU A 146 -16.50 -16.96 -8.95
C LEU A 146 -16.98 -18.37 -9.31
N ASP A 147 -18.30 -18.61 -9.28
CA ASP A 147 -18.91 -19.88 -9.69
C ASP A 147 -18.93 -20.08 -11.22
N ARG A 148 -18.52 -19.06 -11.98
CA ARG A 148 -18.60 -19.01 -13.45
C ARG A 148 -17.21 -18.89 -14.09
N VAL A 149 -16.16 -19.15 -13.32
CA VAL A 149 -14.79 -19.23 -13.83
C VAL A 149 -14.71 -20.29 -14.92
N GLY A 150 -14.18 -19.91 -16.08
CA GLY A 150 -14.05 -20.81 -17.24
C GLY A 150 -15.23 -20.77 -18.21
N ASP A 151 -16.36 -20.15 -17.84
CA ASP A 151 -17.51 -19.96 -18.73
C ASP A 151 -17.83 -18.46 -18.91
N LEU A 152 -17.26 -17.87 -19.96
CA LEU A 152 -17.45 -16.45 -20.27
C LEU A 152 -18.91 -16.12 -20.60
N ALA A 153 -19.63 -17.03 -21.27
CA ALA A 153 -21.02 -16.80 -21.66
C ALA A 153 -21.92 -16.73 -20.42
N ALA A 154 -21.77 -17.69 -19.49
CA ALA A 154 -22.50 -17.69 -18.23
C ALA A 154 -22.14 -16.48 -17.34
N ALA A 155 -20.84 -16.15 -17.24
CA ALA A 155 -20.37 -14.98 -16.49
C ALA A 155 -20.97 -13.68 -17.05
N GLN A 156 -20.94 -13.51 -18.37
CA GLN A 156 -21.47 -12.32 -19.04
C GLN A 156 -23.00 -12.23 -18.92
N ALA A 157 -23.71 -13.36 -19.07
CA ALA A 157 -25.16 -13.40 -18.95
C ALA A 157 -25.64 -13.09 -17.52
N TRP A 158 -24.92 -13.54 -16.51
CA TRP A 158 -25.20 -13.18 -15.12
C TRP A 158 -24.89 -11.70 -14.84
N ALA A 159 -23.71 -11.23 -15.24
CA ALA A 159 -23.27 -9.85 -15.00
C ALA A 159 -24.22 -8.82 -15.62
N LYS A 160 -24.68 -9.05 -16.85
CA LYS A 160 -25.67 -8.19 -17.52
C LYS A 160 -27.01 -8.11 -16.77
N ARG A 161 -27.46 -9.22 -16.17
CA ARG A 161 -28.67 -9.23 -15.31
C ARG A 161 -28.47 -8.44 -14.03
N ASP A 162 -27.24 -8.42 -13.52
CA ASP A 162 -26.80 -7.59 -12.38
C ASP A 162 -26.51 -6.12 -12.77
N GLY A 163 -26.95 -5.68 -13.95
CA GLY A 163 -26.89 -4.28 -14.39
C GLY A 163 -25.72 -3.91 -15.31
N CYS A 164 -24.61 -4.66 -15.32
CA CYS A 164 -23.53 -4.41 -16.27
C CYS A 164 -22.68 -5.66 -16.57
N GLY A 165 -22.31 -5.82 -17.84
CA GLY A 165 -21.40 -6.89 -18.27
C GLY A 165 -20.00 -6.76 -17.65
N ILE A 166 -19.17 -7.77 -17.90
CA ILE A 166 -17.76 -7.76 -17.51
C ILE A 166 -16.85 -7.62 -18.73
N SER A 167 -15.65 -7.07 -18.52
CA SER A 167 -14.62 -7.05 -19.56
C SER A 167 -13.95 -8.43 -19.66
N LEU A 168 -13.35 -8.72 -20.82
CA LEU A 168 -12.57 -9.94 -21.00
C LEU A 168 -11.39 -10.00 -20.02
N GLN A 169 -10.80 -8.84 -19.70
CA GLN A 169 -9.72 -8.75 -18.72
C GLN A 169 -10.21 -9.11 -17.31
N LEU A 170 -11.37 -8.62 -16.90
CA LEU A 170 -11.97 -9.01 -15.62
C LEU A 170 -12.23 -10.52 -15.60
N PHE A 171 -12.81 -11.07 -16.67
CA PHE A 171 -13.05 -12.51 -16.76
C PHE A 171 -11.75 -13.33 -16.59
N HIS A 172 -10.65 -12.91 -17.23
CA HIS A 172 -9.37 -13.60 -17.13
C HIS A 172 -8.72 -13.55 -15.74
N ILE A 173 -9.04 -12.56 -14.90
CA ILE A 173 -8.52 -12.51 -13.51
C ILE A 173 -9.41 -13.28 -12.54
N LEU A 174 -10.65 -13.66 -12.90
CA LEU A 174 -11.55 -14.40 -11.99
C LEU A 174 -10.94 -15.67 -11.38
N PRO A 175 -10.12 -16.49 -12.07
CA PRO A 175 -9.43 -17.61 -11.43
C PRO A 175 -8.52 -17.19 -10.26
N LEU A 176 -7.79 -16.08 -10.42
CA LEU A 176 -6.91 -15.54 -9.38
C LEU A 176 -7.71 -14.89 -8.25
N VAL A 177 -8.78 -14.16 -8.58
CA VAL A 177 -9.72 -13.62 -7.60
C VAL A 177 -10.34 -14.75 -6.78
N ARG A 178 -10.75 -15.86 -7.41
CA ARG A 178 -11.30 -17.02 -6.70
C ARG A 178 -10.28 -17.63 -5.73
N ALA A 179 -9.04 -17.82 -6.18
CA ALA A 179 -7.98 -18.34 -5.31
C ALA A 179 -7.70 -17.40 -4.11
N MET A 180 -7.70 -16.08 -4.33
CA MET A 180 -7.58 -15.08 -3.26
C MET A 180 -8.76 -15.12 -2.29
N ASP A 181 -9.98 -15.21 -2.82
CA ASP A 181 -11.20 -15.27 -2.03
C ASP A 181 -11.21 -16.53 -1.14
N GLU A 182 -10.87 -17.69 -1.69
CA GLU A 182 -10.78 -18.95 -0.93
C GLU A 182 -9.70 -18.90 0.17
N ALA A 183 -8.56 -18.26 -0.10
CA ALA A 183 -7.43 -18.21 0.84
C ALA A 183 -7.60 -17.17 1.97
N ILE A 184 -8.24 -16.03 1.69
CA ILE A 184 -8.30 -14.91 2.63
C ILE A 184 -9.51 -15.01 3.55
N ALA A 185 -9.24 -15.16 4.84
CA ALA A 185 -10.20 -14.96 5.93
C ALA A 185 -9.92 -13.62 6.65
N PRO A 186 -10.87 -13.07 7.45
CA PRO A 186 -10.68 -11.80 8.14
C PRO A 186 -9.38 -11.69 8.95
N ALA A 187 -8.93 -12.79 9.58
CA ALA A 187 -7.68 -12.85 10.32
C ALA A 187 -6.44 -12.70 9.40
N LEU A 188 -6.45 -13.34 8.23
CA LEU A 188 -5.35 -13.21 7.25
C LEU A 188 -5.37 -11.83 6.58
N GLN A 189 -6.55 -11.21 6.44
CA GLN A 189 -6.70 -9.90 5.82
C GLN A 189 -5.98 -8.77 6.61
N ALA A 190 -5.61 -9.00 7.87
CA ALA A 190 -4.76 -8.07 8.61
C ALA A 190 -3.33 -8.01 8.04
N ARG A 191 -2.87 -9.09 7.41
CA ARG A 191 -1.52 -9.24 6.83
C ARG A 191 -1.51 -9.29 5.30
N VAL A 192 -2.64 -9.61 4.66
CA VAL A 192 -2.77 -9.63 3.20
C VAL A 192 -3.90 -8.71 2.81
N ARG A 193 -3.58 -7.59 2.18
CA ARG A 193 -4.55 -6.58 1.78
C ARG A 193 -4.47 -6.33 0.28
N GLU A 194 -5.56 -5.86 -0.29
CA GLU A 194 -5.56 -5.36 -1.65
C GLU A 194 -4.78 -4.05 -1.72
N GLY A 195 -3.92 -3.93 -2.72
CA GLY A 195 -3.26 -2.68 -3.08
C GLY A 195 -3.40 -2.38 -4.57
N HIS A 196 -3.21 -1.13 -4.97
CA HIS A 196 -3.44 -0.71 -6.36
C HIS A 196 -2.23 0.05 -6.94
N PRO A 197 -1.41 -0.59 -7.80
CA PRO A 197 -0.13 -0.05 -8.27
C PRO A 197 -0.23 1.35 -8.89
N GLU A 198 -1.24 1.58 -9.74
CA GLU A 198 -1.41 2.87 -10.41
C GLU A 198 -1.85 3.99 -9.44
N LEU A 199 -2.55 3.68 -8.36
CA LEU A 199 -2.86 4.65 -7.31
C LEU A 199 -1.61 4.97 -6.49
N THR A 200 -0.79 3.96 -6.20
CA THR A 200 0.48 4.14 -5.49
C THR A 200 1.44 4.98 -6.32
N PHE A 201 1.63 4.66 -7.60
CA PHE A 201 2.46 5.49 -8.49
C PHE A 201 1.93 6.91 -8.61
N HIS A 202 0.61 7.10 -8.69
CA HIS A 202 0.00 8.43 -8.72
C HIS A 202 0.25 9.21 -7.42
N ARG A 203 0.18 8.56 -6.25
CA ARG A 203 0.52 9.18 -4.95
C ARG A 203 1.99 9.56 -4.90
N LEU A 204 2.88 8.63 -5.22
CA LEU A 204 4.34 8.82 -5.15
C LEU A 204 4.86 9.81 -6.19
N SER A 205 4.14 10.03 -7.30
CA SER A 205 4.46 11.05 -8.30
C SER A 205 3.96 12.46 -7.93
N GLY A 206 3.36 12.64 -6.75
CA GLY A 206 2.75 13.91 -6.34
C GLY A 206 1.46 14.24 -7.11
N GLY A 207 0.73 13.22 -7.57
CA GLY A 207 -0.52 13.39 -8.34
C GLY A 207 -0.31 13.59 -9.84
N ARG A 208 0.89 13.33 -10.36
CA ARG A 208 1.18 13.46 -11.79
C ARG A 208 0.73 12.24 -12.56
N PHE A 209 0.10 12.48 -13.72
CA PHE A 209 -0.22 11.42 -14.67
C PHE A 209 1.05 10.88 -15.34
N LEU A 210 1.27 9.59 -15.20
CA LEU A 210 2.35 8.88 -15.88
C LEU A 210 1.87 8.36 -17.25
N PRO A 211 2.73 8.38 -18.29
CA PRO A 211 2.50 7.66 -19.53
C PRO A 211 2.22 6.18 -19.27
N ARG A 212 1.63 5.52 -20.27
CA ARG A 212 1.31 4.08 -20.19
C ARG A 212 2.57 3.28 -19.84
N LYS A 213 2.45 2.33 -18.89
CA LYS A 213 3.55 1.50 -18.38
C LYS A 213 4.25 0.68 -19.48
N ASN A 214 3.50 0.22 -20.47
CA ASN A 214 4.04 -0.51 -21.63
C ASN A 214 4.84 0.34 -22.65
N ARG A 215 5.02 1.65 -22.41
CA ARG A 215 5.87 2.54 -23.23
C ARG A 215 7.14 2.87 -22.47
N ALA A 216 8.27 2.97 -23.18
CA ALA A 216 9.57 3.25 -22.56
C ALA A 216 9.56 4.48 -21.63
N PRO A 217 8.96 5.64 -21.99
CA PRO A 217 8.89 6.78 -21.07
C PRO A 217 8.07 6.50 -19.80
N GLY A 218 6.99 5.72 -19.91
CA GLY A 218 6.16 5.35 -18.76
C GLY A 218 6.85 4.37 -17.82
N ARG A 219 7.67 3.46 -18.38
CA ARG A 219 8.52 2.55 -17.61
C ARG A 219 9.64 3.29 -16.88
N GLU A 220 10.38 4.15 -17.58
CA GLU A 220 11.48 4.92 -16.98
C GLU A 220 11.01 5.83 -15.85
N GLN A 221 9.84 6.47 -15.99
CA GLN A 221 9.28 7.27 -14.89
C GLN A 221 8.92 6.44 -13.66
N ARG A 222 8.39 5.22 -13.85
CA ARG A 222 8.10 4.30 -12.74
C ARG A 222 9.37 3.83 -12.06
N LEU A 223 10.41 3.48 -12.83
CA LEU A 223 11.73 3.13 -12.29
C LEU A 223 12.33 4.28 -11.48
N HIS A 224 12.27 5.51 -11.99
CA HIS A 224 12.75 6.68 -11.25
C HIS A 224 12.00 6.89 -9.93
N ILE A 225 10.68 6.68 -9.91
CA ILE A 225 9.88 6.74 -8.67
C ILE A 225 10.32 5.65 -7.69
N LEU A 226 10.53 4.41 -8.15
CA LEU A 226 10.98 3.31 -7.29
C LEU A 226 12.37 3.57 -6.72
N GLU A 227 13.31 4.01 -7.56
CA GLU A 227 14.67 4.40 -7.17
C GLU A 227 14.65 5.51 -6.11
N ALA A 228 13.90 6.59 -6.34
CA ALA A 228 13.76 7.71 -5.41
C ALA A 228 13.12 7.32 -4.07
N ASN A 229 12.38 6.21 -4.02
CA ASN A 229 11.73 5.69 -2.82
C ASN A 229 12.50 4.52 -2.18
N GLY A 230 13.75 4.28 -2.58
CA GLY A 230 14.64 3.32 -1.94
C GLY A 230 14.55 1.89 -2.50
N LEU A 231 14.07 1.73 -3.74
CA LEU A 231 14.00 0.44 -4.42
C LEU A 231 14.68 0.45 -5.80
N PRO A 232 15.97 0.83 -5.90
CA PRO A 232 16.70 0.86 -7.18
C PRO A 232 16.86 -0.52 -7.84
N GLN A 233 16.73 -1.60 -7.07
CA GLN A 233 16.83 -2.97 -7.53
C GLN A 233 15.77 -3.32 -8.59
N ALA A 234 14.65 -2.59 -8.65
CA ALA A 234 13.61 -2.80 -9.66
C ALA A 234 14.15 -2.71 -11.10
N ARG A 235 15.18 -1.88 -11.34
CA ARG A 235 15.79 -1.78 -12.67
C ARG A 235 16.48 -3.08 -13.09
N ARG A 236 17.30 -3.69 -12.22
CA ARG A 236 17.96 -4.96 -12.53
C ARG A 236 16.95 -6.11 -12.64
N TRP A 237 15.88 -6.11 -11.85
CA TRP A 237 14.89 -7.17 -11.86
C TRP A 237 14.08 -7.24 -13.15
N ILE A 238 13.92 -6.09 -13.83
CA ILE A 238 13.39 -6.09 -15.18
C ILE A 238 14.28 -7.00 -16.04
N ASP A 239 15.59 -6.82 -16.08
CA ASP A 239 16.46 -7.64 -16.92
C ASP A 239 16.55 -9.11 -16.43
N GLU A 240 16.57 -9.35 -15.12
CA GLU A 240 16.59 -10.72 -14.56
C GLU A 240 15.33 -11.53 -14.87
N ARG A 241 14.21 -10.88 -15.23
CA ARG A 241 12.94 -11.59 -15.47
C ARG A 241 12.94 -12.48 -16.71
N TRP A 242 13.90 -12.29 -17.63
CA TRP A 242 13.92 -13.05 -18.88
C TRP A 242 13.93 -14.56 -18.60
N GLY A 243 13.11 -15.31 -19.35
CA GLY A 243 12.93 -16.76 -19.14
C GLY A 243 11.84 -17.16 -18.13
N THR A 244 11.32 -16.24 -17.33
CA THR A 244 10.26 -16.54 -16.33
C THR A 244 8.83 -16.43 -16.88
N GLY A 245 8.67 -15.76 -18.04
CA GLY A 245 7.37 -15.42 -18.62
C GLY A 245 6.62 -14.30 -17.88
N VAL A 246 7.31 -13.55 -17.01
CA VAL A 246 6.81 -12.37 -16.29
C VAL A 246 6.97 -11.12 -17.14
N ALA A 247 5.97 -10.23 -17.18
CA ALA A 247 6.10 -8.95 -17.87
C ALA A 247 6.89 -7.94 -17.03
N ALA A 248 7.51 -6.96 -17.68
CA ALA A 248 8.20 -5.88 -16.95
C ALA A 248 7.23 -5.08 -16.07
N ASP A 249 6.00 -4.92 -16.54
CA ASP A 249 4.93 -4.23 -15.82
C ASP A 249 4.61 -4.93 -14.49
N ASP A 250 4.51 -6.26 -14.48
CA ASP A 250 4.21 -7.04 -13.27
C ASP A 250 5.30 -6.89 -12.19
N VAL A 251 6.57 -6.79 -12.60
CA VAL A 251 7.70 -6.52 -11.67
C VAL A 251 7.59 -5.12 -11.07
N LEU A 252 7.25 -4.11 -11.89
CA LEU A 252 7.09 -2.73 -11.43
C LEU A 252 5.90 -2.58 -10.48
N ASP A 253 4.81 -3.27 -10.79
CA ASP A 253 3.58 -3.22 -9.99
C ASP A 253 3.79 -3.94 -8.65
N ALA A 254 4.40 -5.12 -8.63
CA ALA A 254 4.80 -5.77 -7.38
C ALA A 254 5.80 -4.90 -6.56
N SER A 255 6.74 -4.22 -7.23
CA SER A 255 7.72 -3.34 -6.58
C SER A 255 7.06 -2.16 -5.88
N VAL A 256 6.13 -1.47 -6.56
CA VAL A 256 5.46 -0.30 -5.97
C VAL A 256 4.52 -0.72 -4.84
N LEU A 257 3.92 -1.90 -4.92
CA LEU A 257 3.10 -2.45 -3.84
C LEU A 257 3.92 -2.79 -2.59
N ALA A 258 5.18 -3.20 -2.73
CA ALA A 258 6.06 -3.40 -1.58
C ALA A 258 6.35 -2.06 -0.87
N LEU A 259 6.51 -0.97 -1.63
CA LEU A 259 6.62 0.38 -1.08
C LEU A 259 5.33 0.85 -0.41
N ALA A 260 4.16 0.59 -1.02
CA ALA A 260 2.88 0.89 -0.38
C ALA A 260 2.65 0.07 0.90
N ALA A 261 3.11 -1.18 0.95
CA ALA A 261 3.05 -2.01 2.14
C ALA A 261 3.91 -1.42 3.27
N ARG A 262 5.15 -1.02 2.96
CA ARG A 262 6.02 -0.27 3.89
C ARG A 262 5.32 0.99 4.40
N ASP A 263 4.81 1.82 3.48
CA ASP A 263 4.14 3.06 3.82
C ASP A 263 2.88 2.83 4.68
N THR A 264 2.19 1.70 4.48
CA THR A 264 1.01 1.31 5.26
C THR A 264 1.38 1.03 6.71
N LEU A 265 2.45 0.26 6.95
CA LEU A 265 2.93 -0.01 8.31
C LEU A 265 3.49 1.25 8.99
N ALA A 266 4.03 2.18 8.21
CA ALA A 266 4.48 3.48 8.68
C ALA A 266 3.36 4.52 8.87
N GLY A 267 2.10 4.18 8.56
CA GLY A 267 0.95 5.10 8.66
C GLY A 267 0.93 6.22 7.61
N MET A 268 1.67 6.07 6.52
CA MET A 268 1.79 7.06 5.43
C MET A 268 0.99 6.69 4.17
N ALA A 269 0.56 5.44 4.02
CA ALA A 269 -0.28 5.02 2.90
C ALA A 269 -1.72 5.54 3.05
N ARG A 270 -2.44 5.58 1.93
CA ARG A 270 -3.86 5.92 1.90
C ARG A 270 -4.69 4.67 1.65
N VAL A 271 -5.95 4.74 2.05
CA VAL A 271 -6.94 3.67 1.86
C VAL A 271 -8.19 4.26 1.23
N VAL A 272 -8.76 3.56 0.26
CA VAL A 272 -10.11 3.84 -0.27
C VAL A 272 -10.98 2.60 -0.16
N PRO A 273 -12.28 2.74 0.13
CA PRO A 273 -13.00 3.98 0.40
C PRO A 273 -12.70 4.56 1.78
N ALA A 274 -13.03 5.86 1.99
CA ALA A 274 -12.90 6.49 3.30
C ALA A 274 -13.80 5.84 4.38
N THR A 275 -15.00 5.40 3.98
CA THR A 275 -15.91 4.63 4.83
C THR A 275 -15.75 3.15 4.53
N LEU A 276 -15.22 2.40 5.49
CA LEU A 276 -14.95 0.97 5.32
C LEU A 276 -16.24 0.18 5.07
N GLU A 277 -16.28 -0.53 3.95
CA GLU A 277 -17.30 -1.52 3.63
C GLU A 277 -16.77 -2.93 3.88
N ARG A 278 -17.67 -3.87 4.20
CA ARG A 278 -17.35 -5.29 4.34
C ARG A 278 -18.28 -6.14 3.50
N ASP A 279 -17.77 -7.23 2.98
CA ASP A 279 -18.60 -8.21 2.29
C ASP A 279 -19.30 -9.19 3.25
N GLN A 280 -20.06 -10.13 2.69
CA GLN A 280 -20.81 -11.14 3.45
C GLN A 280 -19.92 -12.08 4.29
N ARG A 281 -18.61 -12.14 4.03
CA ARG A 281 -17.63 -12.92 4.81
C ARG A 281 -16.90 -12.06 5.84
N GLY A 282 -17.25 -10.78 5.96
CA GLY A 282 -16.61 -9.84 6.86
C GLY A 282 -15.27 -9.29 6.34
N LEU A 283 -14.90 -9.58 5.09
CA LEU A 283 -13.69 -9.05 4.46
C LEU A 283 -13.88 -7.57 4.13
N ARG A 284 -12.91 -6.75 4.50
CA ARG A 284 -12.83 -5.33 4.15
C ARG A 284 -12.75 -5.17 2.63
N MET A 285 -13.60 -4.33 2.05
CA MET A 285 -13.57 -3.96 0.64
C MET A 285 -12.82 -2.64 0.50
N GLU A 286 -11.49 -2.72 0.43
CA GLU A 286 -10.60 -1.56 0.47
C GLU A 286 -9.40 -1.74 -0.48
N MET A 287 -8.79 -0.64 -0.93
CA MET A 287 -7.53 -0.62 -1.66
C MET A 287 -6.52 0.25 -0.90
N CYS A 288 -5.34 -0.30 -0.61
CA CYS A 288 -4.23 0.42 0.00
C CYS A 288 -3.29 0.97 -1.08
N TYR A 289 -2.81 2.21 -0.95
CA TYR A 289 -1.91 2.80 -1.93
C TYR A 289 -0.99 3.89 -1.42
#